data_AF-A0A0F7SE58-F1
#
_entry.id   AF-A0A0F7SE58-F1
#
_cell.length_a   1.000
_cell.length_b   1.000
_cell.length_c   1.000
_cell.angle_alpha   90.00
_cell.angle_beta   90.00
_cell.angle_gamma   90.00
#
_symmetry.space_group_name_H-M   'P 1'
#
loop_
_entity.id
_entity.type
_entity.pdbx_description
1 polymer ?
#
loop_
_entity_poly.entity_id
_entity_poly.type
_entity_poly.pdbx_seq_one_letter_code
_entity_poly.pdbx_strand_id
1 'polypeptide(L)'
;MEAYCSTKARKTGVIFPTDTYNGFRALGFNTFIALQSALAFHILHVSFPTCESWIPDLRFPVYVERIARAKHGSDTESYTMEGTFDEGRYDRIFKKFDEDQKGGLYFSEIVTMWKANRNVLDLIGWTFQVFLWGYLWLLAADPQTGILDERSVRKQYDGSLYYELEKRQKSGNRLPFVRGGELW
;
A
#
# COMPACT_ATOMS: atom_id res chain seq x y z
N MET A 1 -9.85 -0.04 -3.44
CA MET A 1 -9.02 1.18 -3.20
C MET A 1 -9.83 2.45 -2.85
N GLU A 2 -11.14 2.36 -2.61
CA GLU A 2 -11.98 3.51 -2.18
C GLU A 2 -11.89 3.85 -0.68
N ALA A 3 -11.18 3.04 0.10
CA ALA A 3 -11.35 2.95 1.55
C ALA A 3 -10.35 3.74 2.40
N TYR A 4 -9.45 4.53 1.82
CA TYR A 4 -8.55 5.39 2.60
C TYR A 4 -8.44 6.85 2.14
N CYS A 5 -9.47 7.31 1.47
CA CYS A 5 -9.70 8.72 1.26
C CYS A 5 -10.24 9.34 2.55
N SER A 6 -9.73 10.51 2.95
CA SER A 6 -10.41 11.38 3.91
C SER A 6 -11.89 11.51 3.49
N THR A 7 -12.80 11.73 4.44
CA THR A 7 -14.24 11.93 4.16
C THR A 7 -14.51 12.99 3.08
N LYS A 8 -13.54 13.86 2.83
CA LYS A 8 -13.50 14.85 1.74
C LYS A 8 -13.16 14.21 0.38
N ALA A 9 -12.08 13.44 0.28
CA ALA A 9 -11.68 12.79 -0.98
C ALA A 9 -12.69 11.74 -1.47
N ARG A 10 -13.45 11.10 -0.56
CA ARG A 10 -14.57 10.20 -0.93
C ARG A 10 -15.73 10.95 -1.60
N LYS A 11 -15.91 12.24 -1.31
CA LYS A 11 -16.98 13.06 -1.89
C LYS A 11 -16.57 13.70 -3.22
N THR A 12 -15.28 13.99 -3.41
CA THR A 12 -14.79 14.68 -4.60
C THR A 12 -14.16 13.74 -5.63
N GLY A 13 -13.78 12.52 -5.25
CA GLY A 13 -12.98 11.62 -6.10
C GLY A 13 -11.54 12.10 -6.31
N VAL A 14 -11.09 13.09 -5.54
CA VAL A 14 -9.76 13.70 -5.65
C VAL A 14 -9.07 13.68 -4.29
N ILE A 15 -7.86 13.12 -4.26
CA ILE A 15 -7.01 13.04 -3.07
C ILE A 15 -5.89 14.08 -3.22
N PHE A 16 -5.66 14.90 -2.20
CA PHE A 16 -4.51 15.81 -2.14
C PHE A 16 -3.41 15.28 -1.20
N PRO A 17 -2.17 15.79 -1.30
CA PRO A 17 -1.08 15.38 -0.41
C PRO A 17 -1.43 15.48 1.08
N THR A 18 -2.23 16.47 1.47
CA THR A 18 -2.71 16.67 2.84
C THR A 18 -3.66 15.56 3.30
N ASP A 19 -4.48 15.00 2.41
CA ASP A 19 -5.36 13.86 2.71
C ASP A 19 -4.52 12.62 2.99
N THR A 20 -3.51 12.34 2.15
CA THR A 20 -2.57 11.22 2.35
C THR A 20 -1.79 11.39 3.65
N TYR A 21 -1.25 12.59 3.92
CA TYR A 21 -0.57 12.88 5.18
C TYR A 21 -1.48 12.57 6.39
N ASN A 22 -2.69 13.13 6.41
CA ASN A 22 -3.63 12.92 7.51
C ASN A 22 -4.02 11.45 7.66
N GLY A 23 -4.17 10.73 6.55
CA GLY A 23 -4.35 9.30 6.53
C GLY A 23 -3.20 8.57 7.26
N PHE A 24 -1.95 8.75 6.84
CA PHE A 24 -0.82 8.09 7.50
C PHE A 24 -0.74 8.43 9.00
N ARG A 25 -1.04 9.68 9.38
CA ARG A 25 -1.11 10.08 10.79
C ARG A 25 -2.21 9.36 11.57
N ALA A 26 -3.38 9.14 10.96
CA ALA A 26 -4.49 8.41 11.57
C ALA A 26 -4.20 6.91 11.77
N LEU A 27 -3.33 6.30 10.95
CA LEU A 27 -2.81 4.95 11.17
C LEU A 27 -1.73 4.87 12.27
N GLY A 28 -1.27 6.03 12.75
CA GLY A 28 -0.26 6.14 13.81
C GLY A 28 1.18 6.26 13.33
N PHE A 29 1.44 6.37 12.02
CA PHE A 29 2.79 6.68 11.51
C PHE A 29 3.22 8.08 11.95
N ASN A 30 4.49 8.24 12.33
CA ASN A 30 5.03 9.55 12.73
C ASN A 30 5.00 10.59 11.59
N THR A 31 5.27 11.86 11.94
CA THR A 31 5.25 12.99 10.99
C THR A 31 6.21 12.79 9.82
N PHE A 32 7.39 12.21 10.06
CA PHE A 32 8.39 12.00 9.01
C PHE A 32 7.89 11.02 7.95
N ILE A 33 7.39 9.85 8.38
CA ILE A 33 6.84 8.84 7.46
C ILE A 33 5.62 9.40 6.74
N ALA A 34 4.68 10.05 7.45
CA ALA A 34 3.49 10.61 6.82
C ALA A 34 3.81 11.66 5.74
N LEU A 35 4.80 12.53 5.97
CA LEU A 35 5.25 13.51 4.99
C LEU A 35 5.92 12.84 3.80
N GLN A 36 6.83 11.89 4.06
CA GLN A 36 7.51 11.14 3.01
C GLN A 36 6.51 10.40 2.13
N SER A 37 5.51 9.72 2.71
CA SER A 37 4.48 9.00 1.95
C SER A 37 3.63 9.96 1.11
N ALA A 38 3.21 11.10 1.66
CA ALA A 38 2.45 12.09 0.90
C ALA A 38 3.24 12.60 -0.31
N LEU A 39 4.52 12.92 -0.14
CA LEU A 39 5.38 13.37 -1.23
C LEU A 39 5.61 12.26 -2.26
N ALA A 40 5.95 11.05 -1.81
CA ALA A 40 6.23 9.92 -2.69
C ALA A 40 5.01 9.57 -3.55
N PHE A 41 3.84 9.31 -2.95
CA PHE A 41 2.66 8.92 -3.71
C PHE A 41 2.19 10.01 -4.66
N HIS A 42 2.15 11.27 -4.21
CA HIS A 42 1.61 12.32 -5.06
C HIS A 42 2.61 12.78 -6.12
N ILE A 43 3.84 13.10 -5.75
CA ILE A 43 4.79 13.74 -6.67
C ILE A 43 5.49 12.71 -7.57
N LEU A 44 5.89 11.56 -7.01
CA LEU A 44 6.76 10.63 -7.73
C LEU A 44 6.00 9.58 -8.55
N HIS A 45 4.73 9.32 -8.26
CA HIS A 45 4.06 8.15 -8.81
C HIS A 45 2.64 8.38 -9.31
N VAL A 46 1.72 8.90 -8.49
CA VAL A 46 0.28 8.76 -8.76
C VAL A 46 -0.35 10.01 -9.36
N SER A 47 0.11 11.23 -9.02
CA SER A 47 -0.56 12.45 -9.48
C SER A 47 -0.48 12.63 -10.99
N PHE A 48 0.71 12.50 -11.57
CA PHE A 48 0.89 12.72 -13.01
C PHE A 48 0.14 11.70 -13.88
N PRO A 49 0.21 10.37 -13.64
CA PRO A 49 -0.51 9.40 -14.47
C PRO A 49 -2.04 9.51 -14.40
N THR A 50 -2.57 10.04 -13.31
CA THR A 50 -4.02 10.24 -13.11
C THR A 50 -4.52 11.60 -13.62
N CYS A 51 -3.59 12.51 -13.98
CA CYS A 51 -3.90 13.80 -14.57
C CYS A 51 -4.36 13.64 -16.02
N GLU A 52 -5.35 14.43 -16.42
CA GLU A 52 -5.85 14.47 -17.80
C GLU A 52 -4.99 15.37 -18.69
N SER A 53 -4.36 16.39 -18.10
CA SER A 53 -3.50 17.33 -18.81
C SER A 53 -2.05 16.88 -18.80
N TRP A 54 -1.35 17.18 -19.89
CA TRP A 54 0.11 17.07 -19.98
C TRP A 54 0.83 18.13 -19.13
N ILE A 55 0.13 19.19 -18.71
CA ILE A 55 0.65 20.19 -17.78
C ILE A 55 0.32 19.72 -16.36
N PRO A 56 1.33 19.41 -15.51
CA PRO A 56 1.09 18.94 -14.16
C PRO A 56 0.50 20.04 -13.28
N ASP A 57 -0.52 19.69 -12.49
CA ASP A 57 -1.05 20.55 -11.44
C ASP A 57 -0.10 20.54 -10.24
N LEU A 58 0.43 21.72 -9.87
CA LEU A 58 1.39 21.88 -8.76
C LEU A 58 0.80 21.59 -7.38
N ARG A 59 -0.52 21.37 -7.26
CA ARG A 59 -1.17 20.88 -6.04
C ARG A 59 -1.07 19.35 -5.91
N PHE A 60 -0.59 18.67 -6.94
CA PHE A 60 -0.43 17.23 -7.05
C PHE A 60 -1.69 16.41 -6.67
N PRO A 61 -2.86 16.70 -7.26
CA PRO A 61 -4.07 15.91 -7.04
C PRO A 61 -3.91 14.49 -7.60
N VAL A 62 -4.51 13.52 -6.91
CA VAL A 62 -4.71 12.16 -7.41
C VAL A 62 -6.19 11.98 -7.73
N TYR A 63 -6.49 11.62 -8.98
CA TYR A 63 -7.86 11.41 -9.46
C TYR A 63 -8.21 9.93 -9.36
N VAL A 64 -9.11 9.58 -8.44
CA VAL A 64 -9.44 8.18 -8.12
C VAL A 64 -10.03 7.44 -9.32
N GLU A 65 -10.84 8.11 -10.13
CA GLU A 65 -11.44 7.54 -11.36
C GLU A 65 -10.40 6.96 -12.33
N ARG A 66 -9.18 7.53 -12.34
CA ARG A 66 -8.10 7.16 -13.27
C ARG A 66 -6.96 6.43 -12.58
N ILE A 67 -7.17 5.97 -11.34
CA ILE A 67 -6.11 5.40 -10.50
C ILE A 67 -5.42 4.19 -11.14
N ALA A 68 -6.14 3.42 -11.98
CA ALA A 68 -5.59 2.29 -12.73
C ALA A 68 -4.40 2.70 -13.63
N ARG A 69 -4.32 3.96 -14.07
CA ARG A 69 -3.20 4.49 -14.85
C ARG A 69 -1.89 4.60 -14.07
N ALA A 70 -1.95 4.60 -12.74
CA ALA A 70 -0.78 4.64 -11.87
C ALA A 70 -0.24 3.23 -11.55
N LYS A 71 -0.77 2.18 -12.19
CA LYS A 71 -0.23 0.83 -12.09
C LYS A 71 1.18 0.79 -12.70
N HIS A 72 2.13 0.24 -11.96
CA HIS A 72 3.52 0.04 -12.43
C HIS A 72 3.76 -1.42 -12.82
N GLY A 73 4.84 -1.67 -13.56
CA GLY A 73 5.12 -2.99 -14.14
C GLY A 73 5.50 -4.06 -13.12
N SER A 74 6.11 -3.66 -11.99
CA SER A 74 6.69 -4.57 -10.99
C SER A 74 5.77 -4.89 -9.80
N ASP A 75 4.46 -4.69 -9.96
CA ASP A 75 3.50 -4.97 -8.90
C ASP A 75 3.20 -6.49 -8.78
N THR A 76 2.18 -6.88 -8.02
CA THR A 76 1.78 -8.30 -7.91
C THR A 76 0.78 -8.74 -8.98
N GLU A 77 0.40 -7.82 -9.87
CA GLU A 77 -0.66 -8.01 -10.86
C GLU A 77 -2.04 -8.37 -10.31
N SER A 78 -2.28 -8.27 -9.00
CA SER A 78 -3.61 -8.54 -8.41
C SER A 78 -4.72 -7.64 -8.96
N TYR A 79 -4.36 -6.50 -9.53
CA TYR A 79 -5.24 -5.70 -10.38
C TYR A 79 -4.81 -5.82 -11.84
N THR A 80 -5.78 -5.95 -12.74
CA THR A 80 -5.57 -5.82 -14.19
C THR A 80 -5.19 -4.40 -14.57
N MET A 81 -4.78 -4.17 -15.83
CA MET A 81 -4.44 -2.83 -16.33
C MET A 81 -5.64 -1.87 -16.31
N GLU A 82 -6.86 -2.41 -16.39
CA GLU A 82 -8.12 -1.68 -16.31
C GLU A 82 -8.53 -1.37 -14.86
N GLY A 83 -7.81 -1.90 -13.87
CA GLY A 83 -8.09 -1.70 -12.44
C GLY A 83 -9.06 -2.72 -11.83
N THR A 84 -9.35 -3.82 -12.52
CA THR A 84 -10.20 -4.90 -12.00
C THR A 84 -9.40 -5.82 -11.09
N PHE A 85 -9.93 -6.17 -9.92
CA PHE A 85 -9.29 -7.13 -9.01
C PHE A 85 -9.44 -8.56 -9.56
N ASP A 86 -8.32 -9.27 -9.68
CA ASP A 86 -8.26 -10.65 -10.17
C ASP A 86 -7.92 -11.58 -8.98
N GLU A 87 -8.93 -12.31 -8.51
CA GLU A 87 -8.79 -13.24 -7.38
C GLU A 87 -7.76 -14.33 -7.66
N GLY A 88 -7.74 -14.87 -8.88
CA GLY A 88 -6.80 -15.91 -9.25
C GLY A 88 -5.35 -15.41 -9.26
N ARG A 89 -5.10 -14.14 -9.61
CA ARG A 89 -3.77 -13.51 -9.50
C ARG A 89 -3.37 -13.31 -8.05
N TYR A 90 -4.32 -12.87 -7.23
CA TYR A 90 -4.12 -12.69 -5.81
C TYR A 90 -3.75 -14.02 -5.11
N ASP A 91 -4.52 -15.09 -5.34
CA ASP A 91 -4.27 -16.41 -4.72
C ASP A 91 -2.90 -16.98 -5.11
N ARG A 92 -2.42 -16.67 -6.32
CA ARG A 92 -1.09 -17.09 -6.80
C ARG A 92 0.05 -16.48 -6.00
N ILE A 93 -0.14 -15.34 -5.33
CA ILE A 93 0.89 -14.74 -4.47
C ILE A 93 1.24 -15.73 -3.36
N PHE A 94 0.25 -16.14 -2.57
CA PHE A 94 0.45 -17.01 -1.41
C PHE A 94 0.85 -18.41 -1.85
N LYS A 95 0.24 -18.95 -2.90
CA LYS A 95 0.63 -20.24 -3.45
C LYS A 95 2.11 -20.31 -3.88
N LYS A 96 2.70 -19.17 -4.30
CA LYS A 96 4.07 -19.11 -4.80
C LYS A 96 5.09 -18.75 -3.71
N PHE A 97 4.71 -17.92 -2.74
CA PHE A 97 5.66 -17.31 -1.81
C PHE A 97 5.43 -17.67 -0.34
N ASP A 98 4.33 -18.33 0.02
CA ASP A 98 4.17 -18.92 1.36
C ASP A 98 4.80 -20.32 1.37
N GLU A 99 6.11 -20.38 1.65
CA GLU A 99 6.92 -21.60 1.50
C GLU A 99 6.44 -22.74 2.41
N ASP A 100 6.01 -22.39 3.63
CA ASP A 100 5.59 -23.34 4.68
C ASP A 100 4.07 -23.48 4.82
N GLN A 101 3.27 -22.86 3.93
CA GLN A 101 1.80 -22.87 3.97
C GLN A 101 1.22 -22.41 5.32
N LYS A 102 1.82 -21.40 5.92
CA LYS A 102 1.40 -20.83 7.22
C LYS A 102 0.21 -19.88 7.11
N GLY A 103 -0.30 -19.63 5.90
CA GLY A 103 -1.43 -18.73 5.64
C GLY A 103 -1.05 -17.26 5.56
N GLY A 104 0.21 -16.96 5.23
CA GLY A 104 0.73 -15.60 5.20
C GLY A 104 2.20 -15.53 4.81
N LEU A 105 2.76 -14.33 4.78
CA LEU A 105 4.15 -14.10 4.34
C LEU A 105 5.02 -13.52 5.45
N TYR A 106 6.21 -14.07 5.62
CA TYR A 106 7.30 -13.42 6.32
C TYR A 106 7.84 -12.25 5.50
N PHE A 107 8.56 -11.34 6.16
CA PHE A 107 9.21 -10.24 5.47
C PHE A 107 10.25 -10.72 4.44
N SER A 108 10.96 -11.82 4.73
CA SER A 108 11.89 -12.45 3.79
C SER A 108 11.21 -12.94 2.52
N GLU A 109 10.03 -13.57 2.64
CA GLU A 109 9.22 -14.02 1.52
C GLU A 109 8.65 -12.85 0.70
N ILE A 110 8.27 -11.75 1.37
CA ILE A 110 7.91 -10.49 0.69
C ILE A 110 9.11 -9.95 -0.12
N VAL A 111 10.32 -10.01 0.42
CA VAL A 111 11.54 -9.60 -0.31
C VAL A 111 11.82 -10.53 -1.49
N THR A 112 11.60 -11.84 -1.36
CA THR A 112 11.68 -12.81 -2.45
C THR A 112 10.66 -12.51 -3.55
N MET A 113 9.41 -12.23 -3.18
CA MET A 113 8.36 -11.79 -4.10
C MET A 113 8.75 -10.49 -4.82
N TRP A 114 9.20 -9.49 -4.08
CA TRP A 114 9.66 -8.23 -4.65
C TRP A 114 10.73 -8.45 -5.71
N LYS A 115 11.78 -9.24 -5.40
CA LYS A 115 12.85 -9.55 -6.35
C LYS A 115 12.34 -10.25 -7.60
N ALA A 116 11.38 -11.17 -7.45
CA ALA A 116 10.81 -11.97 -8.53
C ALA A 116 9.91 -11.15 -9.47
N ASN A 117 9.27 -10.09 -8.98
CA ASN A 117 8.34 -9.28 -9.77
C ASN A 117 9.01 -8.09 -10.49
N ARG A 118 10.34 -7.91 -10.37
CA ARG A 118 11.03 -6.75 -10.95
C ARG A 118 11.06 -6.81 -12.48
N ASN A 119 10.50 -5.80 -13.11
CA ASN A 119 10.69 -5.57 -14.54
C ASN A 119 11.93 -4.72 -14.81
N VAL A 120 12.74 -5.14 -15.80
CA VAL A 120 13.91 -4.39 -16.28
C VAL A 120 13.41 -3.01 -16.73
N LEU A 121 13.92 -1.94 -16.10
CA LEU A 121 13.55 -0.52 -16.31
C LEU A 121 12.40 0.05 -15.46
N ASP A 122 11.76 -0.71 -14.58
CA ASP A 122 10.72 -0.17 -13.68
C ASP A 122 11.26 0.21 -12.29
N LEU A 123 12.23 1.14 -12.25
CA LEU A 123 12.90 1.55 -11.01
C LEU A 123 11.95 2.19 -9.99
N ILE A 124 10.95 2.93 -10.48
CA ILE A 124 9.90 3.53 -9.64
C ILE A 124 9.07 2.40 -9.03
N GLY A 125 8.57 1.46 -9.84
CA GLY A 125 7.79 0.34 -9.34
C GLY A 125 8.56 -0.55 -8.35
N TRP A 126 9.86 -0.77 -8.55
CA TRP A 126 10.68 -1.51 -7.58
C TRP A 126 10.66 -0.84 -6.20
N THR A 127 10.79 0.48 -6.19
CA THR A 127 10.85 1.28 -4.96
C THR A 127 9.48 1.32 -4.27
N PHE A 128 8.41 1.55 -5.03
CA PHE A 128 7.05 1.56 -4.49
C PHE A 128 6.60 0.20 -3.98
N GLN A 129 7.02 -0.90 -4.62
CA GLN A 129 6.70 -2.24 -4.15
C GLN A 129 7.29 -2.50 -2.76
N VAL A 130 8.55 -2.09 -2.50
CA VAL A 130 9.15 -2.19 -1.16
C VAL A 130 8.39 -1.33 -0.15
N PHE A 131 8.06 -0.08 -0.51
CA PHE A 131 7.33 0.81 0.39
C PHE A 131 5.94 0.28 0.75
N LEU A 132 5.16 -0.15 -0.25
CA LEU A 132 3.79 -0.62 -0.05
C LEU A 132 3.74 -1.88 0.79
N TRP A 133 4.55 -2.88 0.46
CA TRP A 133 4.58 -4.13 1.23
C TRP A 133 5.25 -3.95 2.60
N GLY A 134 6.27 -3.11 2.70
CA GLY A 134 6.90 -2.76 3.97
C GLY A 134 5.91 -2.06 4.92
N TYR A 135 5.14 -1.09 4.43
CA TYR A 135 4.08 -0.47 5.24
C TYR A 135 3.00 -1.46 5.63
N LEU A 136 2.55 -2.30 4.70
CA LEU A 136 1.52 -3.31 5.00
C LEU A 136 2.00 -4.28 6.08
N TRP A 137 3.24 -4.77 5.98
CA TRP A 137 3.84 -5.62 7.00
C TRP A 137 3.95 -4.89 8.36
N LEU A 138 4.43 -3.64 8.38
CA LEU A 138 4.50 -2.83 9.60
C LEU A 138 3.14 -2.57 10.25
N LEU A 139 2.07 -2.49 9.45
CA LEU A 139 0.72 -2.23 9.93
C LEU A 139 0.02 -3.49 10.43
N ALA A 140 0.18 -4.61 9.73
CA ALA A 140 -0.73 -5.75 9.85
C ALA A 140 -0.06 -7.09 10.13
N ALA A 141 1.27 -7.20 10.05
CA ALA A 141 1.93 -8.45 10.42
C ALA A 141 1.87 -8.66 11.93
N ASP A 142 1.65 -9.91 12.32
CA ASP A 142 1.59 -10.36 13.71
C ASP A 142 2.90 -10.02 14.45
N PRO A 143 2.83 -9.37 15.62
CA PRO A 143 4.03 -8.96 16.35
C PRO A 143 4.86 -10.10 16.92
N GLN A 144 4.27 -11.26 17.21
CA GLN A 144 4.96 -12.41 17.79
C GLN A 144 5.59 -13.28 16.71
N THR A 145 4.86 -13.55 15.63
CA THR A 145 5.31 -14.47 14.57
C THR A 145 6.00 -13.75 13.42
N GLY A 146 5.75 -12.45 13.24
CA GLY A 146 6.24 -11.68 12.08
C GLY A 146 5.53 -12.01 10.76
N ILE A 147 4.46 -12.81 10.81
CA ILE A 147 3.69 -13.24 9.65
C ILE A 147 2.68 -12.15 9.28
N LEU A 148 2.66 -11.78 8.00
CA LEU A 148 1.59 -10.99 7.41
C LEU A 148 0.51 -11.93 6.86
N ASP A 149 -0.59 -12.08 7.61
CA ASP A 149 -1.69 -12.98 7.24
C ASP A 149 -2.29 -12.63 5.88
N GLU A 150 -2.58 -13.65 5.08
CA GLU A 150 -3.28 -13.53 3.80
C GLU A 150 -4.55 -12.68 3.95
N ARG A 151 -5.36 -12.96 4.97
CA ARG A 151 -6.60 -12.25 5.24
C ARG A 151 -6.38 -10.75 5.43
N SER A 152 -5.31 -10.36 6.12
CA SER A 152 -4.95 -8.94 6.30
C SER A 152 -4.56 -8.31 4.98
N VAL A 153 -3.83 -9.03 4.13
CA VAL A 153 -3.54 -8.59 2.76
C VAL A 153 -4.82 -8.51 1.92
N ARG A 154 -5.79 -9.41 2.06
CA ARG A 154 -7.07 -9.34 1.33
C ARG A 154 -7.83 -8.05 1.65
N LYS A 155 -7.91 -7.71 2.94
CA LYS A 155 -8.54 -6.49 3.46
C LYS A 155 -7.87 -5.19 2.99
N GLN A 156 -6.64 -5.24 2.49
CA GLN A 156 -5.98 -4.10 1.83
C GLN A 156 -6.72 -3.67 0.56
N TYR A 157 -7.22 -4.65 -0.21
CA TYR A 157 -7.76 -4.41 -1.56
C TYR A 157 -9.12 -3.71 -1.52
N ASP A 158 -10.02 -4.16 -0.64
CA ASP A 158 -11.26 -3.46 -0.31
C ASP A 158 -11.03 -2.27 0.65
N GLY A 159 -9.88 -2.27 1.34
CA GLY A 159 -9.36 -1.28 2.28
C GLY A 159 -10.07 -1.22 3.64
N SER A 160 -10.88 -2.23 3.96
CA SER A 160 -11.41 -2.46 5.32
C SER A 160 -10.30 -2.55 6.38
N LEU A 161 -9.10 -3.00 6.00
CA LEU A 161 -7.92 -3.08 6.87
C LEU A 161 -7.64 -1.73 7.56
N TYR A 162 -7.66 -0.64 6.79
CA TYR A 162 -7.26 0.66 7.29
C TYR A 162 -8.27 1.25 8.27
N TYR A 163 -9.56 0.99 8.08
CA TYR A 163 -10.60 1.38 9.04
C TYR A 163 -10.48 0.62 10.36
N GLU A 164 -10.14 -0.67 10.30
CA GLU A 164 -9.86 -1.47 11.50
C GLU A 164 -8.66 -0.91 12.27
N LEU A 165 -7.57 -0.59 11.56
CA LEU A 165 -6.35 -0.02 12.14
C LEU A 165 -6.58 1.38 12.73
N GLU A 166 -7.29 2.25 12.04
CA GLU A 166 -7.63 3.58 12.55
C GLU A 166 -8.49 3.49 13.83
N LYS A 167 -9.49 2.60 13.84
CA LYS A 167 -10.33 2.36 15.03
C LYS A 167 -9.48 1.83 16.20
N ARG A 168 -8.58 0.89 15.93
CA ARG A 168 -7.63 0.36 16.91
C ARG A 168 -6.75 1.48 17.49
N GLN A 169 -6.23 2.36 16.65
CA GLN A 169 -5.43 3.50 17.09
C GLN A 169 -6.22 4.47 17.97
N LYS A 170 -7.45 4.81 17.57
CA LYS A 170 -8.36 5.66 18.36
C LYS A 170 -8.73 5.05 19.72
N SER A 171 -8.77 3.73 19.82
CA SER A 171 -9.01 3.02 21.09
C SER A 171 -7.80 2.95 22.02
N GLY A 172 -6.65 3.52 21.64
CA GLY A 172 -5.44 3.55 22.46
C GLY A 172 -4.55 2.30 22.35
N ASN A 173 -4.96 1.28 21.59
CA ASN A 173 -4.15 0.10 21.29
C ASN A 173 -3.18 0.41 20.14
N ARG A 174 -2.17 1.25 20.43
CA ARG A 174 -1.24 1.77 19.42
C ARG A 174 -0.37 0.66 18.83
N LEU A 175 -0.14 0.73 17.52
CA LEU A 175 0.85 -0.13 16.87
C LEU A 175 2.24 0.12 17.48
N PRO A 176 2.97 -0.93 17.91
CA PRO A 176 4.32 -0.77 18.42
C PRO A 176 5.25 -0.43 17.25
N PHE A 177 5.67 0.83 17.14
CA PHE A 177 6.64 1.26 16.12
C PHE A 177 8.10 0.85 16.42
N VAL A 178 8.30 -0.07 17.38
CA VAL A 178 9.57 -0.77 17.61
C VAL A 178 9.25 -2.26 17.61
N ARG A 179 9.46 -2.91 16.47
CA ARG A 179 9.33 -4.37 16.32
C ARG A 179 10.71 -4.98 16.58
N GLY A 180 10.90 -5.53 17.77
CA GLY A 180 12.06 -6.34 18.11
C GLY A 180 11.86 -7.75 17.57
N GLY A 181 12.42 -8.01 16.40
CA GLY A 181 12.59 -9.33 15.81
C GLY A 181 13.83 -9.26 14.95
N GLU A 182 14.69 -10.27 15.00
CA GLU A 182 15.97 -10.26 14.29
C GLU A 182 15.73 -9.97 12.81
N LEU A 183 16.27 -8.83 12.36
CA LEU A 183 16.14 -8.35 11.00
C LEU A 183 17.12 -9.08 10.06
N TRP A 184 17.42 -10.36 10.25
CA TRP A 184 18.29 -11.16 9.36
C TRP A 184 17.93 -12.63 9.45
#